data_AF-A0A1M7MDW3-F1
#
_entry.id   AF-A0A1M7MDW3-F1
#
_cell.length_a   1.000
_cell.length_b   1.000
_cell.length_c   1.000
_cell.angle_alpha   90.00
_cell.angle_beta   90.00
_cell.angle_gamma   90.00
#
_symmetry.space_group_name_H-M   'P 1'
#
loop_
_entity.id
_entity.type
_entity.pdbx_description
1 polymer ?
#
loop_
_entity_poly.entity_id
_entity_poly.type
_entity_poly.pdbx_seq_one_letter_code
_entity_poly.pdbx_strand_id
1 'polypeptide(L)' 'MSLNSVKLISKIEKLRKEMTDVALKKGITSKESLHISQELDELLNDYEQYKQQTNDKQKHQG' A
#
# COMPACT_ATOMS: atom_id res chain seq x y z
N MET A 1 2.95 -11.30 -12.50
CA MET A 1 2.75 -9.93 -11.97
C MET A 1 2.02 -9.14 -13.05
N SER A 2 0.84 -8.58 -12.77
CA SER A 2 0.16 -7.72 -13.75
C SER A 2 0.76 -6.31 -13.70
N LEU A 3 0.60 -5.52 -14.77
CA LEU A 3 1.06 -4.12 -14.78
C LEU A 3 0.43 -3.30 -13.64
N ASN A 4 -0.79 -3.64 -13.22
CA ASN A 4 -1.50 -2.97 -12.12
C ASN A 4 -0.87 -3.27 -10.75
N SER A 5 -0.41 -4.49 -10.51
CA SER A 5 0.25 -4.83 -9.24
C SER A 5 1.61 -4.14 -9.09
N VAL A 6 2.35 -3.98 -10.19
CA VAL A 6 3.65 -3.28 -10.18
C VAL A 6 3.48 -1.79 -9.86
N LYS A 7 2.45 -1.14 -10.44
CA LYS A 7 2.14 0.27 -10.15
C LYS A 7 1.71 0.47 -8.69
N LEU A 8 0.89 -0.43 -8.17
CA LEU A 8 0.43 -0.38 -6.78
C LEU A 8 1.60 -0.52 -5.79
N ILE A 9 2.45 -1.53 -5.98
CA ILE A 9 3.67 -1.72 -5.18
C ILE A 9 4.57 -0.47 -5.25
N SER A 10 4.78 0.09 -6.44
CA SER A 10 5.59 1.30 -6.60
C SER A 10 5.03 2.49 -5.83
N LYS A 11 3.69 2.63 -5.77
CA LYS A 11 3.03 3.70 -5.01
C LYS A 11 3.18 3.49 -3.50
N ILE A 12 3.00 2.26 -3.03
CA ILE A 12 3.21 1.87 -1.61
C ILE A 12 4.65 2.19 -1.17
N GLU A 13 5.65 1.80 -1.96
CA GLU A 13 7.05 2.06 -1.66
C GLU A 13 7.39 3.55 -1.60
N LYS A 14 6.80 4.35 -2.51
CA LYS A 14 6.97 5.80 -2.49
C LYS A 14 6.38 6.41 -1.22
N LEU A 15 5.13 6.09 -0.89
CA LEU A 15 4.44 6.62 0.29
C LEU A 15 5.10 6.16 1.59
N ARG A 16 5.64 4.94 1.65
CA ARG A 16 6.39 4.48 2.83
C ARG A 16 7.63 5.33 3.11
N LYS A 17 8.38 5.70 2.05
CA LYS A 17 9.54 6.61 2.18
C LYS A 17 9.10 7.99 2.63
N GLU A 18 8.05 8.52 2.01
CA GLU A 18 7.48 9.83 2.36
C GLU A 18 6.98 9.88 3.81
N MET A 19 6.27 8.83 4.26
CA MET A 19 5.81 8.69 5.65
C MET A 19 6.98 8.74 6.62
N THR A 20 8.07 8.02 6.31
CA THR A 20 9.28 7.99 7.15
C THR A 20 9.90 9.37 7.24
N ASP A 21 10.07 10.05 6.10
CA ASP A 21 10.64 11.39 6.05
C ASP A 21 9.79 12.42 6.81
N VAL A 22 8.46 12.37 6.65
CA VAL A 22 7.54 13.28 7.32
C VAL A 22 7.47 12.98 8.82
N ALA A 23 7.44 11.70 9.23
CA ALA A 23 7.47 11.32 10.64
C ALA A 23 8.76 11.81 11.33
N LEU A 24 9.91 11.71 10.66
CA LEU A 24 11.20 12.20 11.17
C LEU A 24 11.22 13.74 11.26
N LYS A 25 10.64 14.45 10.29
CA LYS A 25 10.69 15.92 10.21
C LYS A 25 9.61 16.61 11.06
N LYS A 26 8.41 16.04 11.12
CA LYS A 26 7.19 16.68 11.66
C LYS A 26 6.59 15.91 12.84
N GLY A 27 7.07 14.70 13.12
CA GLY A 27 6.56 13.83 14.15
C GLY A 27 5.41 12.94 13.67
N ILE A 28 5.33 11.74 14.24
CA ILE A 28 4.36 10.70 13.87
C ILE A 28 2.89 11.10 14.06
N THR A 29 2.61 12.06 14.96
CA THR A 29 1.26 12.56 15.23
C THR A 29 0.92 13.81 14.43
N SER A 30 1.82 14.27 13.54
CA SER A 30 1.53 15.40 12.67
C SER A 30 0.37 15.05 11.73
N LYS A 31 -0.43 16.06 11.38
CA LYS A 31 -1.55 15.90 10.43
C LYS A 31 -1.09 15.26 9.12
N GLU A 32 0.11 15.60 8.66
CA GLU A 32 0.69 15.04 7.43
C GLU A 32 1.11 13.59 7.60
N SER A 33 1.76 13.21 8.70
CA SER A 33 2.06 11.80 9.00
C SER A 33 0.80 10.96 9.09
N LEU A 34 -0.25 11.47 9.73
CA LEU A 34 -1.55 10.78 9.84
C LEU A 34 -2.25 10.65 8.48
N HIS A 35 -2.16 11.67 7.62
CA HIS A 35 -2.73 11.60 6.28
C HIS A 35 -2.02 10.56 5.41
N ILE A 36 -0.68 10.57 5.43
CA ILE A 36 0.12 9.61 4.67
C ILE A 36 -0.11 8.18 5.19
N SER A 37 -0.25 7.98 6.51
CA SER A 37 -0.53 6.65 7.05
C SER A 37 -1.89 6.11 6.57
N GLN A 38 -2.91 6.97 6.52
CA GLN A 38 -4.23 6.60 6.00
C GLN A 38 -4.18 6.20 4.52
N GLU A 39 -3.48 6.98 3.68
CA GLU A 39 -3.34 6.63 2.25
C GLU A 39 -2.53 5.34 2.07
N LEU A 40 -1.49 5.12 2.89
CA LEU A 40 -0.71 3.89 2.84
C LEU A 40 -1.55 2.66 3.22
N ASP A 41 -2.40 2.78 4.25
CA ASP A 41 -3.30 1.70 4.68
C ASP A 41 -4.33 1.36 3.59
N GLU A 42 -4.90 2.36 2.91
CA GLU A 42 -5.81 2.14 1.78
C GLU A 42 -5.12 1.35 0.64
N LEU A 43 -3.91 1.73 0.26
CA LEU A 43 -3.16 1.03 -0.79
C LEU A 43 -2.75 -0.39 -0.40
N LEU A 44 -2.45 -0.63 0.87
CA LEU A 44 -2.17 -1.97 1.39
C LEU A 44 -3.42 -2.85 1.33
N ASN A 45 -4.59 -2.30 1.65
CA ASN A 45 -5.86 -3.01 1.53
C ASN A 45 -6.16 -3.37 0.07
N ASP A 46 -5.97 -2.44 -0.87
CA ASP A 46 -6.13 -2.70 -2.31
C ASP A 46 -5.18 -3.81 -2.80
N TYR A 47 -3.94 -3.81 -2.28
CA TYR A 47 -2.94 -4.82 -2.64
C TYR A 47 -3.32 -6.20 -2.13
N GLU A 48 -3.81 -6.28 -0.89
CA GLU A 48 -4.26 -7.53 -0.29
C GLU A 48 -5.49 -8.06 -1.02
N GLN A 49 -6.45 -7.20 -1.41
CA GLN A 49 -7.59 -7.59 -2.25
C GLN A 49 -7.14 -8.11 -3.63
N TYR A 50 -6.20 -7.42 -4.28
CA TYR A 50 -5.63 -7.89 -5.54
C TYR A 50 -4.99 -9.28 -5.40
N LYS A 51 -4.24 -9.50 -4.31
CA LYS A 51 -3.58 -10.78 -4.03
C LYS A 51 -4.60 -11.91 -3.80
N GLN A 52 -5.68 -11.64 -3.07
CA GLN A 52 -6.77 -12.60 -2.85
C GLN A 52 -7.45 -13.00 -4.17
N GLN A 53 -7.78 -12.02 -5.02
CA GLN A 53 -8.35 -12.28 -6.35
C GLN A 53 -7.43 -13.13 -7.25
N THR A 54 -6.11 -13.00 -7.12
CA THR A 54 -5.17 -13.85 -7.86
C THR A 54 -5.08 -15.27 -7.31
N ASN A 55 -5.26 -15.45 -6.00
CA ASN A 55 -5.20 -16.76 -5.35
C ASN A 55 -6.52 -17.55 -5.51
N ASP A 56 -7.67 -16.89 -5.54
CA ASP A 56 -8.97 -17.56 -5.72
C ASP A 56 -9.14 -18.18 -7.11
N LYS A 57 -8.48 -17.62 -8.13
CA LYS A 57 -8.40 -18.22 -9.47
C LYS A 57 -7.62 -19.54 -9.53
N GLN A 58 -6.84 -19.86 -8.49
CA GLN A 58 -6.09 -21.12 -8.40
C GLN A 58 -6.82 -22.21 -7.59
N LYS A 59 -7.92 -21.88 -6.89
CA LYS A 59 -8.65 -22.85 -6.03
C LYS A 59 -9.85 -23.55 -6.70
N HIS A 60 -10.27 -23.14 -7.89
CA HIS A 60 -11.41 -23.74 -8.61
C HIS A 60 -11.01 -24.72 -9.75
N GLN A 61 -9.77 -25.21 -9.73
CA GLN A 61 -9.34 -26.35 -10.54
C GLN A 61 -8.75 -27.43 -9.60
N GLY A 62 -9.62 -28.16 -8.93
CA GLY A 62 -9.29 -29.29 -8.05
C GLY A 62 -10.54 -30.11 -7.79
#